data_AF-A0A6G3DDD3-F1
#
_entry.id   AF-A0A6G3DDD3-F1
#
_cell.length_a   1.000
_cell.length_b   1.000
_cell.length_c   1.000
_cell.angle_alpha   90.00
_cell.angle_beta   90.00
_cell.angle_gamma   90.00
#
_symmetry.space_group_name_H-M   'P 1'
#
loop_
_entity.id
_entity.type
_entity.pdbx_description
1 polymer ?
#
loop_
_entity_poly.entity_id
_entity_poly.type
_entity_poly.pdbx_seq_one_letter_code
_entity_poly.pdbx_strand_id
1 'polypeptide(L)'
;GTLYRHFPTRQELLEAAYLERLEAIAARADVIAAARPPGAALMAWLDELAVGMLQVRGLKALLGTAVTGGGPACGDCVRGAATRLVRAAQEAGALRADVEPVEVLRLLHGVVTAAEAADEVDGTAVRRYLSLLMEGLGRGPGQGPGQV
;
A
#
# COMPACT_ATOMS: atom_id res chain seq x y z
N GLY A 1 -11.25 -25.43 -21.30
CA GLY A 1 -11.22 -24.18 -22.09
C GLY A 1 -12.16 -23.15 -21.49
N THR A 2 -11.69 -22.37 -20.53
CA THR A 2 -12.52 -21.37 -19.81
C THR A 2 -11.79 -20.04 -19.57
N LEU A 3 -10.45 -20.02 -19.61
CA LEU A 3 -9.65 -18.82 -19.38
C LEU A 3 -9.81 -17.74 -20.48
N TYR A 4 -9.81 -18.14 -21.76
CA TYR A 4 -9.95 -17.21 -22.89
C TYR A 4 -11.37 -16.65 -23.11
N ARG A 5 -12.39 -17.18 -22.41
CA ARG A 5 -13.79 -16.71 -22.56
C ARG A 5 -14.11 -15.56 -21.62
N HIS A 6 -13.44 -15.49 -20.47
CA HIS A 6 -13.57 -14.41 -19.49
C HIS A 6 -12.55 -13.30 -19.69
N PHE A 7 -11.41 -13.62 -20.31
CA PHE A 7 -10.33 -12.68 -20.61
C PHE A 7 -9.98 -12.75 -22.09
N PRO A 8 -10.79 -12.13 -22.97
CA PRO A 8 -10.53 -12.03 -24.40
C PRO A 8 -9.10 -11.56 -24.74
N THR A 9 -8.47 -10.77 -23.85
CA THR A 9 -7.09 -10.31 -24.04
C THR A 9 -6.15 -10.76 -22.91
N ARG A 10 -4.86 -10.91 -23.24
CA ARG A 10 -3.79 -11.09 -22.24
C ARG A 10 -3.79 -9.94 -21.23
N GLN A 11 -4.14 -8.73 -21.66
CA GLN A 11 -4.19 -7.55 -20.80
C GLN A 11 -5.27 -7.67 -19.71
N GLU A 12 -6.49 -8.05 -20.08
CA GLU A 12 -7.60 -8.24 -19.12
C GLU A 12 -7.30 -9.33 -18.09
N LEU A 13 -6.65 -10.42 -18.51
CA LEU A 13 -6.23 -11.47 -17.58
C LEU A 13 -5.24 -10.94 -16.53
N LEU A 14 -4.27 -10.14 -16.97
CA LEU A 14 -3.24 -9.60 -16.10
C LEU A 14 -3.79 -8.50 -15.17
N GLU A 15 -4.73 -7.69 -15.65
CA GLU A 15 -5.46 -6.73 -14.83
C GLU A 15 -6.29 -7.45 -13.75
N ALA A 16 -7.05 -8.49 -14.11
CA ALA A 16 -7.82 -9.25 -13.14
C ALA A 16 -6.94 -9.93 -12.08
N ALA A 17 -5.81 -10.51 -12.47
CA ALA A 17 -4.84 -11.08 -11.54
C ALA A 17 -4.22 -10.03 -10.60
N TYR A 18 -4.00 -8.80 -11.09
CA TYR A 18 -3.53 -7.69 -10.27
C TYR A 18 -4.58 -7.24 -9.25
N LEU A 19 -5.84 -7.11 -9.68
CA LEU A 19 -6.97 -6.77 -8.80
C LEU A 19 -7.13 -7.80 -7.69
N GLU A 20 -7.17 -9.09 -8.04
CA GLU A 20 -7.25 -10.20 -7.07
C GLU A 20 -6.10 -10.15 -6.06
N ARG A 21 -4.88 -9.85 -6.52
CA ARG A 21 -3.72 -9.71 -5.62
C ARG A 21 -3.87 -8.54 -4.65
N LEU A 22 -4.36 -7.39 -5.12
CA LEU A 22 -4.58 -6.23 -4.27
C LEU A 22 -5.73 -6.42 -3.27
N GLU A 23 -6.80 -7.09 -3.69
CA GLU A 23 -7.88 -7.51 -2.79
C GLU A 23 -7.37 -8.45 -1.70
N ALA A 24 -6.53 -9.43 -2.06
CA ALA A 24 -5.92 -10.34 -1.08
C ALA A 24 -5.04 -9.58 -0.08
N ILE A 25 -4.27 -8.58 -0.51
CA ILE A 25 -3.46 -7.73 0.38
C ILE A 25 -4.38 -6.86 1.26
N ALA A 26 -5.44 -6.27 0.71
CA ALA A 26 -6.39 -5.46 1.47
C ALA A 26 -7.08 -6.30 2.57
N ALA A 27 -7.46 -7.55 2.27
CA ALA A 27 -8.07 -8.47 3.23
C ALA A 27 -7.13 -8.85 4.39
N ARG A 28 -5.81 -8.84 4.16
CA ARG A 28 -4.81 -9.11 5.20
C ARG A 28 -4.67 -8.00 6.23
N ALA A 29 -5.18 -6.80 5.97
CA ALA A 29 -5.12 -5.68 6.90
C ALA A 29 -5.67 -6.03 8.28
N ASP A 30 -6.83 -6.68 8.33
CA ASP A 30 -7.50 -7.02 9.59
C ASP A 30 -6.75 -8.12 10.35
N VAL A 31 -6.17 -9.09 9.63
CA VAL A 31 -5.31 -10.14 10.20
C VAL A 31 -4.03 -9.55 10.80
N ILE A 32 -3.39 -8.62 10.09
CA ILE A 32 -2.17 -7.95 10.54
C ILE A 32 -2.46 -7.07 11.75
N ALA A 33 -3.58 -6.33 11.74
CA ALA A 33 -4.02 -5.48 12.84
C ALA A 33 -4.32 -6.28 14.12
N ALA A 34 -4.87 -7.49 13.99
CA ALA A 34 -5.11 -8.36 15.15
C ALA A 34 -3.82 -8.87 15.81
N ALA A 35 -2.72 -8.95 15.06
CA ALA A 35 -1.47 -9.57 15.51
C ALA A 35 -0.40 -8.57 15.97
N ARG A 36 -0.59 -7.26 15.77
CA ARG A 36 0.46 -6.24 15.96
C ARG A 36 -0.09 -4.95 16.56
N PRO A 37 0.72 -4.17 17.30
CA PRO A 37 0.37 -2.81 17.67
C PRO A 37 0.05 -1.95 16.44
N PRO A 38 -0.88 -0.97 16.51
CA PRO A 38 -1.42 -0.29 15.33
C PRO A 38 -0.38 0.35 14.39
N GLY A 39 0.65 1.01 14.92
CA GLY A 39 1.74 1.55 14.10
C GLY A 39 2.55 0.48 13.37
N ALA A 40 2.85 -0.63 14.05
CA ALA A 40 3.56 -1.77 13.48
C ALA A 40 2.69 -2.54 12.47
N ALA A 41 1.37 -2.59 12.70
CA ALA A 41 0.40 -3.18 11.77
C ALA A 41 0.34 -2.38 10.46
N LEU A 42 0.24 -1.05 10.55
CA LEU A 42 0.26 -0.15 9.39
C LEU A 42 1.56 -0.32 8.58
N MET A 43 2.72 -0.29 9.25
CA MET A 43 4.02 -0.50 8.59
C MET A 43 4.09 -1.86 7.87
N ALA A 44 3.67 -2.95 8.53
CA ALA A 44 3.71 -4.29 7.95
C ALA A 44 2.78 -4.42 6.74
N TRP A 45 1.58 -3.84 6.81
CA TRP A 45 0.64 -3.88 5.68
C TRP A 45 1.12 -3.04 4.49
N LEU A 46 1.69 -1.86 4.73
CA LEU A 46 2.28 -1.01 3.68
C LEU A 46 3.46 -1.70 2.99
N ASP A 47 4.29 -2.43 3.74
CA ASP A 47 5.39 -3.24 3.19
C ASP A 47 4.87 -4.34 2.25
N GLU A 48 3.83 -5.08 2.66
CA GLU A 48 3.19 -6.10 1.81
C GLU A 48 2.58 -5.49 0.54
N LEU A 49 1.95 -4.32 0.67
CA LEU A 49 1.38 -3.59 -0.45
C LEU A 49 2.46 -3.10 -1.43
N ALA A 50 3.58 -2.56 -0.92
CA ALA A 50 4.68 -2.11 -1.76
C ALA A 50 5.36 -3.27 -2.51
N VAL A 51 5.61 -4.39 -1.84
CA VAL A 51 6.14 -5.60 -2.49
C VAL A 51 5.17 -6.10 -3.56
N GLY A 52 3.86 -6.11 -3.28
CA GLY A 52 2.83 -6.44 -4.26
C GLY A 52 2.87 -5.53 -5.49
N MET A 53 3.07 -4.22 -5.30
CA MET A 53 3.22 -3.25 -6.39
C MET A 53 4.49 -3.46 -7.22
N LEU A 54 5.63 -3.78 -6.59
CA LEU A 54 6.88 -4.09 -7.28
C LEU A 54 6.79 -5.38 -8.11
N GLN A 55 6.12 -6.41 -7.60
CA GLN A 55 5.97 -7.69 -8.31
C GLN A 55 5.20 -7.55 -9.63
N VAL A 56 4.32 -6.55 -9.75
CA VAL A 56 3.59 -6.27 -10.99
C VAL A 56 4.28 -5.23 -11.88
N ARG A 57 5.46 -4.71 -11.51
CA ARG A 57 6.27 -3.78 -12.34
C ARG A 57 6.54 -4.34 -13.73
N GLY A 58 7.05 -5.58 -13.78
CA GLY A 58 7.32 -6.29 -15.04
C GLY A 58 6.06 -6.51 -15.87
N LEU A 59 4.90 -6.53 -15.20
CA LEU A 59 3.59 -6.66 -15.83
C LEU A 59 3.09 -5.33 -16.40
N LYS A 60 3.24 -4.23 -15.67
CA LYS A 60 2.91 -2.87 -16.13
C LYS A 60 3.68 -2.49 -17.39
N ALA A 61 4.97 -2.86 -17.46
CA ALA A 61 5.79 -2.66 -18.66
C ALA A 61 5.25 -3.42 -19.88
N LEU A 62 4.59 -4.58 -19.68
CA LEU A 62 3.95 -5.37 -20.74
C LEU A 62 2.52 -4.90 -21.09
N LEU A 63 1.84 -4.24 -20.16
CA LEU A 63 0.45 -3.78 -20.28
C LEU A 63 0.31 -2.35 -20.84
N GLY A 64 1.41 -1.59 -20.87
CA GLY A 64 1.40 -0.17 -21.28
C GLY A 64 0.78 0.75 -20.22
N THR A 65 0.64 2.03 -20.55
CA THR A 65 0.21 3.11 -19.64
C THR A 65 -1.25 3.02 -19.18
N ALA A 66 -2.05 2.08 -19.70
CA ALA A 66 -3.45 1.90 -19.32
C ALA A 66 -3.63 1.45 -17.85
N VAL A 67 -2.58 0.89 -17.22
CA VAL A 67 -2.60 0.34 -15.85
C VAL A 67 -1.89 1.26 -14.84
N THR A 68 -1.40 2.44 -15.26
CA THR A 68 -0.66 3.34 -14.35
C THR A 68 -1.54 4.19 -13.46
N GLY A 69 -2.86 4.26 -13.74
CA GLY A 69 -3.85 4.84 -12.84
C GLY A 69 -4.74 3.73 -12.32
N GLY A 70 -4.40 3.14 -11.17
CA GLY A 70 -5.18 2.06 -10.55
C GLY A 70 -6.68 2.31 -10.70
N GLY A 71 -7.37 1.40 -11.39
CA GLY A 71 -8.78 1.54 -11.72
C GLY A 71 -9.65 1.76 -10.47
N PRO A 72 -10.81 2.41 -10.60
CA PRO A 72 -11.63 2.89 -9.48
C PRO A 72 -12.00 1.78 -8.47
N ALA A 73 -12.28 0.56 -8.93
CA ALA A 73 -12.66 -0.57 -8.07
C ALA A 73 -11.50 -1.09 -7.19
N CYS A 74 -10.28 -1.07 -7.72
CA CYS A 74 -9.08 -1.47 -6.97
C CYS A 74 -8.74 -0.49 -5.84
N GLY A 75 -9.10 0.78 -6.07
CA GLY A 75 -8.85 1.86 -5.12
C GLY A 75 -9.63 1.66 -3.82
N ASP A 76 -10.82 1.05 -3.86
CA ASP A 76 -11.74 1.09 -2.73
C ASP A 76 -11.39 0.09 -1.62
N CYS A 77 -11.01 -1.14 -1.96
CA CYS A 77 -10.60 -2.13 -0.94
C CYS A 77 -9.30 -1.72 -0.24
N VAL A 78 -8.30 -1.28 -1.01
CA VAL A 78 -7.01 -0.79 -0.51
C VAL A 78 -7.20 0.49 0.30
N ARG A 79 -8.01 1.44 -0.18
CA ARG A 79 -8.34 2.67 0.57
C ARG A 79 -9.08 2.37 1.86
N GLY A 80 -10.01 1.42 1.83
CA GLY A 80 -10.73 0.97 3.02
C GLY A 80 -9.78 0.39 4.07
N ALA A 81 -8.87 -0.50 3.67
CA ALA A 81 -7.85 -1.07 4.53
C ALA A 81 -6.90 0.00 5.10
N ALA A 82 -6.39 0.89 4.24
CA ALA A 82 -5.54 2.01 4.64
C ALA A 82 -6.24 2.91 5.66
N THR A 83 -7.52 3.23 5.43
CA THR A 83 -8.32 4.06 6.33
C THR A 83 -8.42 3.46 7.73
N ARG A 84 -8.71 2.15 7.84
CA ARG A 84 -8.79 1.47 9.13
C ARG A 84 -7.46 1.49 9.87
N LEU A 85 -6.37 1.12 9.19
CA LEU A 85 -5.05 1.03 9.80
C LEU A 85 -4.50 2.41 10.20
N VAL A 86 -4.70 3.44 9.37
CA VAL A 86 -4.27 4.82 9.66
C VAL A 86 -5.00 5.35 10.88
N ARG A 87 -6.33 5.20 10.95
CA ARG A 87 -7.11 5.63 12.12
C ARG A 87 -6.66 4.93 13.40
N ALA A 88 -6.49 3.60 13.36
CA ALA A 88 -6.01 2.85 14.51
C ALA A 88 -4.61 3.31 14.96
N ALA A 89 -3.71 3.62 14.02
CA ALA A 89 -2.38 4.14 14.33
C ALA A 89 -2.43 5.56 14.93
N GLN A 90 -3.35 6.41 14.47
CA GLN A 90 -3.58 7.76 15.03
C GLN A 90 -4.15 7.70 16.45
N GLU A 91 -5.16 6.87 16.68
CA GLU A 91 -5.78 6.65 17.99
C GLU A 91 -4.77 6.13 19.01
N ALA A 92 -3.85 5.25 18.58
CA ALA A 92 -2.76 4.75 19.40
C ALA A 92 -1.59 5.73 19.58
N GLY A 93 -1.65 6.91 18.97
CA GLY A 93 -0.57 7.92 19.02
C GLY A 93 0.69 7.54 18.23
N ALA A 94 0.64 6.48 17.41
CA ALA A 94 1.75 6.02 16.58
C ALA A 94 1.89 6.81 15.26
N LEU A 95 0.84 7.52 14.86
CA LEU A 95 0.80 8.35 13.65
C LEU A 95 0.21 9.73 13.99
N ARG A 96 0.72 10.80 13.36
CA ARG A 96 0.14 12.15 13.50
C ARG A 96 -1.31 12.20 12.97
N ALA A 97 -2.15 13.00 13.63
CA ALA A 97 -3.60 13.00 13.43
C ALA A 97 -4.07 13.75 12.17
N ASP A 98 -3.19 14.53 11.56
CA ASP A 98 -3.45 15.35 10.36
C ASP A 98 -3.01 14.67 9.06
N VAL A 99 -2.58 13.40 9.12
CA VAL A 99 -2.28 12.59 7.94
C VAL A 99 -3.53 11.88 7.46
N GLU A 100 -3.88 12.08 6.20
CA GLU A 100 -5.00 11.41 5.57
C GLU A 100 -4.59 10.04 4.99
N PRO A 101 -5.46 9.02 5.03
CA PRO A 101 -5.14 7.69 4.48
C PRO A 101 -4.73 7.72 3.01
N VAL A 102 -5.31 8.65 2.23
CA VAL A 102 -4.96 8.82 0.81
C VAL A 102 -3.55 9.39 0.62
N GLU A 103 -3.05 10.20 1.56
CA GLU A 103 -1.69 10.73 1.52
C GLU A 103 -0.69 9.61 1.79
N VAL A 104 -0.98 8.73 2.75
CA VAL A 104 -0.16 7.53 3.02
C VAL A 104 -0.04 6.65 1.76
N LEU A 105 -1.13 6.43 1.03
CA LEU A 105 -1.10 5.65 -0.21
C LEU A 105 -0.30 6.34 -1.34
N ARG A 106 -0.41 7.67 -1.48
CA ARG A 106 0.39 8.44 -2.45
C ARG A 106 1.88 8.42 -2.11
N LEU A 107 2.20 8.55 -0.82
CA LEU A 107 3.55 8.46 -0.28
C LEU A 107 4.15 7.07 -0.53
N LEU A 108 3.38 6.00 -0.29
CA LEU A 108 3.77 4.63 -0.63
C LEU A 108 4.07 4.46 -2.11
N HIS A 109 3.22 5.03 -2.99
CA HIS A 109 3.47 5.01 -4.42
C HIS A 109 4.81 5.68 -4.77
N GLY A 110 5.13 6.83 -4.16
CA GLY A 110 6.42 7.49 -4.30
C GLY A 110 7.60 6.63 -3.85
N VAL A 111 7.47 5.91 -2.72
CA VAL A 111 8.46 4.95 -2.24
C VAL A 111 8.71 3.84 -3.26
N VAL A 112 7.64 3.26 -3.81
CA VAL A 112 7.76 2.21 -4.83
C VAL A 112 8.43 2.75 -6.09
N THR A 113 8.02 3.92 -6.59
CA THR A 113 8.67 4.55 -7.75
C THR A 113 10.15 4.83 -7.52
N ALA A 114 10.53 5.29 -6.31
CA ALA A 114 11.93 5.50 -5.96
C ALA A 114 12.74 4.20 -5.92
N ALA A 115 12.17 3.13 -5.35
CA ALA A 115 12.80 1.81 -5.34
C ALA A 115 12.93 1.21 -6.75
N GLU A 116 11.93 1.43 -7.62
CA GLU A 116 12.01 1.03 -9.03
C GLU A 116 13.15 1.73 -9.76
N ALA A 117 13.34 3.03 -9.52
CA ALA A 117 14.42 3.81 -10.13
C ALA A 117 15.83 3.37 -9.66
N ALA A 118 15.93 2.76 -8.47
CA ALA A 118 17.18 2.22 -7.95
C ALA A 118 17.53 0.83 -8.52
N ASP A 119 16.66 0.25 -9.37
CA ASP A 119 16.73 -1.14 -9.87
C ASP A 119 16.90 -2.20 -8.76
N GLU A 120 16.45 -1.89 -7.54
CA GLU A 120 16.45 -2.81 -6.42
C GLU A 120 15.24 -3.74 -6.50
N VAL A 121 15.51 -5.04 -6.73
CA VAL A 121 14.48 -6.08 -6.89
C VAL A 121 14.17 -6.80 -5.57
N ASP A 122 15.06 -6.73 -4.58
CA ASP A 122 14.96 -7.48 -3.33
C ASP A 122 14.04 -6.84 -2.26
N GLY A 123 13.54 -5.63 -2.53
CA GLY A 123 12.62 -4.92 -1.64
C GLY A 123 13.29 -4.24 -0.43
N THR A 124 14.63 -4.22 -0.37
CA THR A 124 15.37 -3.65 0.75
C THR A 124 15.25 -2.12 0.80
N ALA A 125 15.39 -1.43 -0.34
CA ALA A 125 15.11 0.00 -0.46
C ALA A 125 13.69 0.36 -0.05
N VAL A 126 12.69 -0.41 -0.48
CA VAL A 126 11.29 -0.17 -0.09
C VAL A 126 11.13 -0.17 1.42
N ARG A 127 11.63 -1.20 2.09
CA ARG A 127 11.54 -1.29 3.56
C ARG A 127 12.25 -0.13 4.23
N ARG A 128 13.41 0.28 3.71
CA ARG A 128 14.19 1.40 4.25
C ARG A 128 13.46 2.74 4.07
N TYR A 129 12.98 3.03 2.86
CA TYR A 129 12.28 4.28 2.54
C TYR A 129 10.95 4.37 3.29
N LEU A 130 10.22 3.26 3.37
CA LEU A 130 8.99 3.19 4.13
C LEU A 130 9.23 3.39 5.63
N SER A 131 10.32 2.85 6.19
CA SER A 131 10.70 3.11 7.59
C SER A 131 10.94 4.60 7.84
N LEU A 132 11.76 5.24 6.99
CA LEU A 132 12.05 6.68 7.09
C LEU A 132 10.78 7.53 6.97
N LEU A 133 9.88 7.13 6.09
CA LEU A 133 8.59 7.78 5.90
C LEU A 133 7.71 7.66 7.15
N MET A 134 7.57 6.44 7.69
CA MET A 134 6.78 6.20 8.89
C MET A 134 7.38 6.87 10.13
N GLU A 135 8.71 6.96 10.23
CA GLU A 135 9.41 7.73 11.27
C GLU A 135 9.06 9.22 11.16
N GLY A 136 9.04 9.79 9.95
CA GLY A 136 8.67 11.19 9.71
C GLY A 136 7.17 11.50 9.91
N LEU A 137 6.30 10.51 9.73
CA LEU A 137 4.86 10.62 10.04
C LEU A 137 4.53 10.29 11.50
N GLY A 138 5.50 9.74 12.24
CA GLY A 138 5.37 9.48 13.66
C GLY A 138 5.08 10.75 14.43
N ARG A 139 4.41 10.61 15.58
CA ARG A 139 4.10 11.75 16.45
C ARG A 139 5.41 12.33 16.98
N GLY A 140 5.73 13.56 16.60
CA GLY A 140 6.92 14.25 17.09
C GLY A 140 6.87 14.45 18.61
N PRO A 141 8.03 14.62 19.30
CA PRO A 141 8.11 14.73 20.76
C PRO A 141 7.44 15.96 21.40
N GLY A 142 6.58 16.69 20.68
CA GLY A 142 5.94 17.94 21.14
C GLY A 142 4.41 17.98 21.11
N GLN A 143 3.72 16.93 20.65
CA GLN A 143 2.25 16.90 20.60
C GLN A 143 1.68 15.98 21.68
N GLY A 144 1.91 16.30 22.95
CA GLY A 144 1.08 15.77 24.04
C GLY A 144 -0.36 16.27 23.89
N PRO A 145 -1.37 15.58 24.47
CA PRO A 145 -2.74 16.08 24.46
C PRO A 145 -2.75 17.47 25.11
N GLY A 146 -3.08 18.48 24.29
CA GLY A 146 -3.19 19.86 24.71
C GLY A 146 -4.21 19.98 25.83
N GLN A 147 -3.69 20.39 26.97
CA GLN A 147 -4.39 21.03 28.07
C GLN A 147 -5.27 22.17 27.53
N VAL A 148 -6.58 22.07 27.72
CA VAL A 148 -7.55 23.17 27.79
C VAL A 148 -8.55 22.85 28.89
#